data_AF-A0A5Q0CE61-F1
#
_entry.id   AF-A0A5Q0CE61-F1
#
_cell.length_a   1.000
_cell.length_b   1.000
_cell.length_c   1.000
_cell.angle_alpha   90.00
_cell.angle_beta   90.00
_cell.angle_gamma   90.00
#
_symmetry.space_group_name_H-M   'P 1'
#
loop_
_entity.id
_entity.type
_entity.pdbx_description
1 polymer ?
#
loop_
_entity_poly.entity_id
_entity_poly.type
_entity_poly.pdbx_seq_one_letter_code
_entity_poly.pdbx_strand_id
1 'polypeptide(L)'
;MVRCDKKSGLVFEISDPTLGDMGLRSARFEIGRFKQTVKLSGSRSDMRSFVLSTQPRFLTALTSGAHFATMFSVDADVAYSTGFDLQDASEKIRTLKDHCPASR
;
A
#
# COMPACT_ATOMS: atom_id res chain seq x y z
N MET A 1 -1.86 -3.21 4.70
CA MET A 1 -0.49 -3.68 4.47
C MET A 1 -0.43 -4.45 3.14
N VAL A 2 -0.46 -5.78 3.06
CA VAL A 2 -0.60 -6.49 1.77
C VAL A 2 -1.58 -7.62 1.97
N ARG A 3 -2.50 -7.79 1.03
CA ARG A 3 -3.41 -8.93 0.98
C ARG A 3 -3.42 -9.55 -0.40
N CYS A 4 -3.82 -10.82 -0.45
CA CYS A 4 -4.16 -11.44 -1.71
C CYS A 4 -5.61 -11.12 -2.09
N ASP A 5 -5.79 -10.62 -3.31
CA ASP A 5 -7.08 -10.47 -3.96
C ASP A 5 -7.21 -11.52 -5.07
N LYS A 6 -8.34 -12.23 -5.11
CA LYS A 6 -8.56 -13.32 -6.08
C LYS A 6 -8.53 -12.86 -7.53
N LYS A 7 -8.87 -11.60 -7.81
CA LYS A 7 -8.92 -11.03 -9.17
C LYS A 7 -7.65 -10.26 -9.50
N SER A 8 -7.15 -9.48 -8.55
CA SER A 8 -6.06 -8.53 -8.77
C SER A 8 -4.68 -8.99 -8.30
N GLY A 9 -4.59 -10.16 -7.65
CA GLY A 9 -3.33 -10.64 -7.07
C GLY A 9 -2.97 -9.87 -5.80
N LEU A 10 -1.68 -9.55 -5.62
CA LEU A 10 -1.25 -8.82 -4.43
C LEU A 10 -1.72 -7.36 -4.46
N VAL A 11 -2.42 -6.96 -3.40
CA VAL A 11 -2.96 -5.61 -3.23
C VAL A 11 -2.40 -5.01 -1.95
N PHE A 12 -1.87 -3.79 -2.06
CA PHE A 12 -1.56 -2.98 -0.88
C PHE A 12 -2.84 -2.30 -0.41
N GLU A 13 -3.15 -2.42 0.86
CA GLU A 13 -4.39 -1.90 1.45
C GLU A 13 -4.09 -1.00 2.64
N ILE A 14 -4.80 0.12 2.73
CA ILE A 14 -4.81 1.05 3.84
C ILE A 14 -6.24 1.03 4.37
N SER A 15 -6.40 0.77 5.67
CA SER A 15 -7.68 0.86 6.36
C SER A 15 -7.52 1.87 7.47
N ASP A 16 -8.27 2.96 7.38
CA ASP A 16 -8.35 4.01 8.40
C ASP A 16 -9.72 4.69 8.24
N PRO A 17 -10.49 4.86 9.33
CA PRO A 17 -11.85 5.39 9.27
C PRO A 17 -11.93 6.80 8.67
N THR A 18 -10.85 7.57 8.74
CA THR A 18 -10.81 8.97 8.27
C THR A 18 -10.58 9.11 6.77
N LEU A 19 -10.15 8.04 6.06
CA LEU A 19 -9.77 8.11 4.64
C LEU A 19 -10.91 8.52 3.70
N GLY A 20 -12.14 8.19 4.09
CA GLY A 20 -13.36 8.50 3.37
C GLY A 20 -13.60 9.99 3.32
N ASP A 21 -13.58 10.58 4.50
CA ASP A 21 -13.91 11.99 4.73
C ASP A 21 -12.81 12.93 4.22
N MET A 22 -11.55 12.48 4.21
CA MET A 22 -10.42 13.25 3.69
C MET A 22 -10.32 13.27 2.16
N GLY A 23 -11.20 12.53 1.45
CA GLY A 23 -11.15 12.47 0.00
C GLY A 23 -9.86 11.85 -0.56
N LEU A 24 -9.12 11.05 0.22
CA LEU A 24 -7.79 10.58 -0.17
C LEU A 24 -7.83 9.75 -1.48
N ARG A 25 -7.28 10.30 -2.57
CA ARG A 25 -7.17 9.64 -3.89
C ARG A 25 -5.74 9.30 -4.29
N SER A 26 -4.75 9.97 -3.74
CA SER A 26 -3.34 9.72 -4.00
C SER A 26 -2.57 9.80 -2.69
N ALA A 27 -1.49 9.03 -2.59
CA ALA A 27 -0.61 9.12 -1.44
C ALA A 27 0.85 8.94 -1.85
N ARG A 28 1.72 9.69 -1.17
CA ARG A 28 3.17 9.56 -1.29
C ARG A 28 3.67 8.65 -0.18
N PHE A 29 4.38 7.61 -0.57
CA PHE A 29 5.03 6.68 0.35
C PHE A 29 6.53 6.91 0.37
N GLU A 30 7.10 6.82 1.56
CA GLU A 30 8.53 6.86 1.80
C GLU A 30 8.94 5.60 2.55
N ILE A 31 9.83 4.80 1.94
CA ILE A 31 10.34 3.53 2.47
C ILE A 31 11.86 3.55 2.35
N GLY A 32 12.55 3.90 3.43
CA GLY A 32 13.99 4.16 3.39
C GLY A 32 14.32 5.27 2.36
N ARG A 33 15.07 4.93 1.31
CA ARG A 33 15.41 5.86 0.21
C ARG A 33 14.36 5.90 -0.91
N PHE A 34 13.42 4.96 -0.92
CA PHE A 34 12.39 4.90 -1.93
C PHE A 34 11.28 5.91 -1.63
N LYS A 35 10.89 6.69 -2.63
CA LYS A 35 9.80 7.66 -2.55
C LYS A 35 8.94 7.54 -3.80
N GLN A 36 7.63 7.34 -3.64
CA GLN A 36 6.72 7.22 -4.76
C GLN A 36 5.32 7.73 -4.40
N THR A 37 4.72 8.51 -5.30
CA THR A 37 3.29 8.83 -5.27
C THR A 37 2.52 7.79 -6.05
N VAL A 38 1.49 7.21 -5.44
CA VAL A 38 0.59 6.24 -6.07
C VAL A 38 -0.85 6.70 -5.99
N LYS A 39 -1.61 6.42 -7.05
CA LYS A 39 -3.06 6.59 -7.05
C LYS A 39 -3.70 5.45 -6.29
N LEU A 40 -4.67 5.80 -5.47
CA LEU A 40 -5.41 4.88 -4.62
C LEU A 40 -6.81 4.65 -5.20
N SER A 41 -7.21 3.41 -5.23
CA SER A 41 -8.58 2.98 -5.48
C SER A 41 -9.29 2.77 -4.15
N GLY A 42 -10.58 3.07 -4.07
CA GLY A 42 -11.37 2.85 -2.85
C GLY A 42 -12.67 2.16 -3.19
N SER A 43 -12.95 1.04 -2.54
CA SER A 43 -14.25 0.35 -2.62
C SER A 43 -15.17 0.69 -1.45
N ARG A 44 -14.63 1.28 -0.37
CA ARG A 44 -15.33 1.67 0.85
C ARG A 44 -14.81 3.01 1.35
N SER A 45 -15.57 3.70 2.21
CA SER A 45 -15.17 5.00 2.77
C SER A 45 -13.84 4.87 3.52
N ASP A 46 -13.72 3.89 4.40
CA ASP A 46 -12.61 3.61 5.32
C ASP A 46 -11.41 2.86 4.69
N MET A 47 -11.44 2.62 3.38
CA MET A 47 -10.46 1.72 2.74
C MET A 47 -9.92 2.28 1.43
N ARG A 48 -8.60 2.23 1.28
CA ARG A 48 -7.88 2.59 0.06
C ARG A 48 -6.89 1.50 -0.30
N SER A 49 -6.69 1.26 -1.59
CA SER A 49 -5.81 0.20 -2.06
C SER A 49 -5.24 0.45 -3.44
N PHE A 50 -4.21 -0.29 -3.79
CA PHE A 50 -3.67 -0.36 -5.15
C PHE A 50 -3.01 -1.71 -5.41
N VAL A 51 -2.94 -2.09 -6.68
CA VAL A 51 -2.43 -3.40 -7.09
C VAL A 51 -0.90 -3.36 -7.20
N LEU A 52 -0.21 -4.26 -6.49
CA LEU A 52 1.25 -4.27 -6.42
C LEU A 52 1.92 -4.73 -7.73
N SER A 53 1.25 -5.50 -8.58
CA SER A 53 1.77 -5.88 -9.90
C SER A 53 1.97 -4.65 -10.81
N THR A 54 1.17 -3.60 -10.63
CA THR A 54 1.33 -2.32 -11.34
C THR A 54 2.42 -1.43 -10.76
N GLN A 55 2.96 -1.77 -9.58
CA GLN A 55 3.94 -0.98 -8.83
C GLN A 55 5.14 -1.85 -8.42
N PRO A 56 5.91 -2.41 -9.37
CA PRO A 56 6.98 -3.37 -9.06
C PRO A 56 8.11 -2.78 -8.19
N ARG A 57 8.39 -1.47 -8.35
CA ARG A 57 9.36 -0.77 -7.50
C ARG A 57 8.88 -0.62 -6.05
N PHE A 58 7.58 -0.43 -5.86
CA PHE A 58 6.96 -0.37 -4.53
C PHE A 58 7.05 -1.72 -3.82
N LEU A 59 6.72 -2.80 -4.53
CA LEU A 59 6.85 -4.15 -4.01
C LEU A 59 8.29 -4.46 -3.60
N THR A 60 9.26 -4.05 -4.41
CA THR A 60 10.69 -4.19 -4.09
C THR A 60 11.07 -3.40 -2.82
N ALA A 61 10.52 -2.19 -2.66
CA ALA A 61 10.77 -1.37 -1.48
C ALA A 61 10.18 -1.99 -0.21
N LEU A 62 8.96 -2.55 -0.27
CA LEU A 62 8.35 -3.28 0.85
C LEU A 62 9.18 -4.48 1.31
N THR A 63 9.90 -5.14 0.38
CA THR A 63 10.74 -6.30 0.68
C THR A 63 12.22 -5.95 0.83
N SER A 64 12.57 -4.67 0.93
CA SER A 64 13.96 -4.20 0.93
C SER A 64 14.69 -4.35 2.28
N GLY A 65 13.96 -4.75 3.32
CA GLY A 65 14.48 -4.83 4.70
C GLY A 65 14.31 -3.53 5.50
N ALA A 66 13.67 -2.50 4.92
CA ALA A 66 13.23 -1.34 5.71
C ALA A 66 12.21 -1.78 6.77
N HIS A 67 12.34 -1.28 7.99
CA HIS A 67 11.44 -1.61 9.11
C HIS A 67 10.20 -0.71 9.18
N PHE A 68 10.19 0.41 8.45
CA PHE A 68 9.14 1.39 8.53
C PHE A 68 8.87 2.04 7.17
N ALA A 69 7.61 2.37 6.95
CA ALA A 69 7.16 3.21 5.84
C ALA A 69 6.32 4.37 6.38
N THR A 70 6.51 5.56 5.81
CA THR A 70 5.62 6.70 6.04
C THR A 70 4.78 6.93 4.80
N MET A 71 3.51 7.25 4.99
CA MET A 71 2.62 7.72 3.94
C MET A 71 2.13 9.12 4.24
N PHE A 72 2.05 9.93 3.20
CA PHE A 72 1.54 11.29 3.22
C PHE A 72 0.38 11.39 2.23
N SER A 73 -0.67 12.12 2.62
CA SER A 73 -1.74 12.47 1.70
C SER A 73 -1.22 13.37 0.59
N VAL A 74 -1.78 13.20 -0.61
CA VAL A 74 -1.50 14.02 -1.79
C VAL A 74 -2.85 14.39 -2.40
N ASP A 75 -3.05 15.68 -2.66
CA ASP A 75 -4.29 16.24 -3.23
C ASP A 75 -5.54 15.81 -2.44
N ALA A 76 -5.44 15.80 -1.11
CA ALA A 76 -6.53 15.50 -0.18
C ALA A 76 -7.01 16.79 0.50
N ASP A 77 -8.23 16.77 1.01
CA ASP A 77 -8.84 17.94 1.67
C ASP A 77 -8.11 18.32 2.97
N VAL A 78 -7.40 17.34 3.57
CA VAL A 78 -6.63 17.51 4.80
C VAL A 78 -5.24 16.90 4.64
N ALA A 79 -4.23 17.61 5.16
CA ALA A 79 -2.89 17.08 5.30
C ALA A 79 -2.88 15.97 6.36
N TYR A 80 -2.53 14.76 5.93
CA TYR A 80 -2.53 13.56 6.76
C TYR A 80 -1.25 12.77 6.50
N SER A 81 -0.70 12.21 7.56
CA SER A 81 0.43 11.28 7.46
C SER A 81 0.28 10.14 8.45
N THR A 82 0.69 8.94 8.04
CA THR A 82 0.67 7.75 8.88
C THR A 82 1.88 6.86 8.65
N GLY A 83 2.14 5.99 9.62
CA GLY A 83 3.25 5.06 9.64
C GLY A 83 2.80 3.62 9.49
N PHE A 84 3.63 2.80 8.83
CA PHE A 84 3.45 1.35 8.75
C PHE A 84 4.70 0.63 9.24
N ASP A 85 4.51 -0.35 10.11
CA ASP A 85 5.56 -1.30 10.46
C ASP A 85 5.76 -2.28 9.30
N LEU A 86 7.02 -2.44 8.90
CA LEU A 86 7.47 -3.33 7.82
C LEU A 86 8.38 -4.47 8.30
N GLN A 87 8.57 -4.67 9.61
CA GLN A 87 9.49 -5.69 10.15
C GLN A 87 9.28 -7.07 9.52
N ASP A 88 8.03 -7.52 9.40
CA ASP A 88 7.70 -8.83 8.79
C ASP A 88 7.22 -8.72 7.32
N ALA A 89 7.34 -7.55 6.69
CA ALA A 89 6.71 -7.31 5.38
C ALA A 89 7.27 -8.26 4.32
N SER A 90 8.59 -8.50 4.34
CA SER A 90 9.25 -9.41 3.39
C SER A 90 8.69 -10.84 3.48
N GLU A 91 8.63 -11.41 4.69
CA GLU A 91 8.13 -12.76 4.92
C GLU A 91 6.65 -12.88 4.59
N LYS A 92 5.82 -11.94 5.09
CA LYS A 92 4.37 -11.91 4.81
C LYS A 92 4.10 -11.83 3.30
N ILE A 93 4.83 -10.99 2.58
CA ILE A 93 4.67 -10.86 1.11
C ILE A 93 5.13 -12.13 0.41
N ARG A 94 6.23 -12.77 0.85
CA ARG A 94 6.69 -14.04 0.27
C ARG A 94 5.63 -15.12 0.40
N THR A 95 5.13 -15.35 1.61
CA THR A 95 4.07 -16.34 1.88
C THR A 95 2.80 -16.04 1.08
N LEU A 96 2.42 -14.77 0.95
CA LEU A 96 1.30 -14.38 0.12
C LEU A 96 1.54 -14.65 -1.37
N LYS A 97 2.75 -14.44 -1.90
CA LYS A 97 3.05 -14.75 -3.32
C LYS A 97 2.88 -16.22 -3.64
N ASP A 98 3.29 -17.09 -2.73
CA ASP A 98 3.24 -18.55 -2.95
C ASP A 98 1.79 -19.08 -3.02
N HIS A 99 0.85 -18.38 -2.36
CA HIS A 99 -0.55 -18.78 -2.27
C HIS A 99 -1.52 -17.88 -3.05
N CYS A 100 -1.06 -16.75 -3.57
CA CYS A 100 -1.91 -15.81 -4.30
C CYS A 100 -1.87 -16.13 -5.80
N PRO A 101 -3.02 -16.28 -6.46
CA PRO A 101 -3.04 -16.43 -7.91
C PRO A 101 -2.36 -15.22 -8.55
N ALA A 102 -1.33 -15.47 -9.36
CA ALA A 102 -0.79 -14.44 -10.24
C ALA A 102 -1.92 -13.99 -11.16
N SER A 103 -2.22 -12.69 -11.19
CA SER A 103 -3.12 -12.14 -12.20
C SER A 103 -2.51 -12.46 -13.56
N ARG A 104 -3.14 -13.37 -14.31
CA ARG A 104 -2.74 -13.75 -15.66
C ARG A 104 -2.86 -12.57 -16.62
#